data_AF-A0A6J4EAS6-F1
#
_entry.id   AF-A0A6J4EAS6-F1
#
_cell.length_a   1.000
_cell.length_b   1.000
_cell.length_c   1.000
_cell.angle_alpha   90.00
_cell.angle_beta   90.00
_cell.angle_gamma   90.00
#
_symmetry.space_group_name_H-M   'P 1'
#
loop_
_entity.id
_entity.type
_entity.pdbx_description
1 polymer ?
#
loop_
_entity_poly.entity_id
_entity_poly.type
_entity_poly.pdbx_seq_one_letter_code
_entity_poly.pdbx_strand_id
1 'polypeptide(L)'
;MLYKLLVLLHPFVQGPGRPLAFLLLLGSIGLVFYGCYYESSPRIWWAAAGAFVSCLALTLLCTFHGWWLFKLRPRGRIFMPFE
;
A
#
# COMPACT_ATOMS: atom_id res chain seq x y z
N MET A 1 -13.96 5.28 12.35
CA MET A 1 -12.65 5.98 12.28
C MET A 1 -11.88 5.65 11.00
N LEU A 2 -11.81 4.37 10.59
CA LEU A 2 -11.11 3.93 9.37
C LEU A 2 -11.53 4.69 8.09
N TYR A 3 -12.83 4.89 7.85
CA TYR A 3 -13.32 5.68 6.71
C TYR A 3 -12.77 7.11 6.66
N LYS A 4 -12.72 7.81 7.82
CA LYS A 4 -12.15 9.17 7.90
C LYS A 4 -10.65 9.17 7.59
N LEU A 5 -9.94 8.13 7.99
CA LEU A 5 -8.51 7.95 7.69
C LEU A 5 -8.29 7.76 6.17
N LEU A 6 -9.10 6.91 5.51
CA LEU A 6 -9.02 6.73 4.05
C LEU A 6 -9.32 8.04 3.31
N VAL A 7 -10.34 8.78 3.75
CA VAL A 7 -10.68 10.10 3.17
C VAL A 7 -9.52 11.09 3.33
N LEU A 8 -8.83 11.11 4.48
CA LEU A 8 -7.65 11.95 4.69
C LEU A 8 -6.46 11.52 3.82
N LEU A 9 -6.31 10.23 3.56
CA LEU A 9 -5.23 9.68 2.72
C LEU A 9 -5.46 9.88 1.22
N HIS A 10 -6.68 10.21 0.81
CA HIS A 10 -7.10 10.34 -0.59
C HIS A 10 -6.19 11.25 -1.46
N PRO A 11 -5.86 12.50 -1.07
CA PRO A 11 -4.98 13.36 -1.87
C PRO A 11 -3.57 12.78 -2.03
N PHE A 12 -3.09 12.06 -1.01
CA PHE A 12 -1.79 11.40 -1.08
C PHE A 12 -1.81 10.20 -2.03
N VAL A 13 -2.90 9.43 -2.03
CA VAL A 13 -3.09 8.25 -2.89
C VAL A 13 -3.30 8.64 -4.36
N GLN A 14 -4.06 9.71 -4.65
CA GLN A 14 -4.29 10.18 -6.01
C GLN A 14 -3.09 10.93 -6.62
N GLY A 15 -2.27 11.58 -5.78
CA GLY A 15 -1.04 12.24 -6.22
C GLY A 15 0.14 11.25 -6.32
N PRO A 16 1.23 11.47 -5.54
CA PRO A 16 2.46 10.69 -5.68
C PRO A 16 2.38 9.29 -5.04
N GLY A 17 1.33 8.97 -4.29
CA GLY A 17 1.24 7.73 -3.51
C GLY A 17 1.24 6.46 -4.35
N ARG A 18 0.55 6.46 -5.50
CA ARG A 18 0.56 5.33 -6.44
C ARG A 18 1.94 5.03 -7.02
N PRO A 19 2.64 5.99 -7.67
CA PRO A 19 3.97 5.72 -8.21
C PRO A 19 5.00 5.42 -7.11
N LEU A 20 4.93 6.08 -5.94
CA LEU A 20 5.79 5.76 -4.80
C LEU A 20 5.59 4.33 -4.29
N ALA A 21 4.34 3.90 -4.11
CA ALA A 21 4.04 2.54 -3.67
C ALA A 21 4.59 1.49 -4.64
N PHE A 22 4.48 1.75 -5.96
CA PHE A 22 5.02 0.88 -6.98
C PHE A 22 6.56 0.82 -6.94
N LEU A 23 7.24 1.96 -6.79
CA LEU A 23 8.70 2.01 -6.65
C LEU A 23 9.18 1.28 -5.40
N LEU A 24 8.48 1.44 -4.28
CA LEU A 24 8.79 0.71 -3.03
C LEU A 24 8.57 -0.80 -3.18
N LEU A 25 7.51 -1.22 -3.87
CA LEU A 25 7.28 -2.62 -4.21
C LEU A 25 8.44 -3.17 -5.05
N LEU A 26 8.84 -2.45 -6.09
CA LEU A 26 9.95 -2.85 -6.96
C LEU A 26 11.27 -2.96 -6.17
N GLY A 27 11.54 -1.99 -5.30
CA GLY A 27 12.71 -2.03 -4.40
C GLY A 27 12.67 -3.21 -3.44
N SER A 28 11.50 -3.56 -2.89
CA SER A 28 11.35 -4.71 -2.00
C SER A 28 11.60 -6.05 -2.71
N ILE A 29 11.21 -6.15 -3.98
CA ILE A 29 11.53 -7.31 -4.83
C ILE A 29 13.05 -7.44 -5.00
N GLY A 30 13.73 -6.33 -5.29
CA GLY A 30 15.20 -6.30 -5.37
C GLY A 30 15.88 -6.76 -4.08
N LEU A 31 15.33 -6.37 -2.92
CA LEU A 31 15.80 -6.78 -1.60
C LEU A 31 15.64 -8.28 -1.34
N VAL A 32 14.53 -8.87 -1.79
CA VAL A 32 14.31 -10.32 -1.73
C VAL A 32 15.31 -11.06 -2.63
N PHE A 33 15.50 -10.60 -3.86
CA PHE A 33 16.51 -11.19 -4.76
C PHE A 33 17.92 -11.07 -4.20
N TYR A 34 18.26 -9.93 -3.59
CA TYR A 34 19.54 -9.73 -2.92
C TYR A 34 19.75 -10.75 -1.79
N GLY A 35 18.75 -10.95 -0.92
CA GLY A 35 18.79 -11.97 0.13
C GLY A 35 18.91 -13.40 -0.41
N CYS A 36 18.32 -13.70 -1.57
CA CYS A 36 18.48 -15.02 -2.21
C CYS A 36 19.90 -15.25 -2.76
N TYR A 37 20.56 -14.22 -3.30
CA TYR A 37 21.85 -14.36 -3.97
C TYR A 37 23.06 -14.20 -3.04
N TYR A 38 23.01 -13.23 -2.12
CA TYR A 38 24.19 -12.82 -1.34
C TYR A 38 24.15 -13.30 0.10
N GLU A 39 22.98 -13.37 0.73
CA GLU A 39 22.94 -13.62 2.18
C GLU A 39 21.70 -14.36 2.66
N SER A 40 21.90 -15.64 3.02
CA SER A 40 20.88 -16.55 3.53
C SER A 40 20.67 -16.44 5.05
N SER A 41 20.92 -15.26 5.62
CA SER A 41 20.62 -15.02 7.03
C SER A 41 19.11 -14.97 7.24
N PRO A 42 18.54 -15.75 8.18
CA PRO A 42 17.10 -15.77 8.44
C PRO A 42 16.57 -14.39 8.83
N ARG A 43 17.37 -13.55 9.49
CA ARG A 43 16.96 -12.18 9.87
C ARG A 43 16.72 -11.28 8.66
N ILE A 44 17.61 -11.36 7.67
CA ILE A 44 17.50 -10.57 6.42
C ILE A 44 16.28 -11.05 5.63
N TRP A 45 16.03 -12.36 5.61
CA TRP A 45 14.85 -12.95 5.00
C TRP A 45 13.54 -12.46 5.63
N TRP A 46 13.44 -12.45 6.97
CA TRP A 46 12.26 -11.92 7.66
C TRP A 46 12.07 -10.42 7.43
N ALA A 47 13.16 -9.64 7.40
CA ALA A 47 13.09 -8.22 7.10
C ALA A 47 12.64 -7.96 5.64
N ALA A 48 13.18 -8.70 4.67
CA ALA A 48 12.81 -8.59 3.27
C ALA A 48 11.35 -9.03 3.02
N ALA A 49 10.92 -10.12 3.65
CA ALA A 49 9.53 -10.57 3.58
C ALA A 49 8.58 -9.54 4.21
N GLY A 50 8.92 -8.97 5.36
CA GLY A 50 8.14 -7.90 5.98
C GLY A 50 8.06 -6.63 5.13
N ALA A 51 9.18 -6.23 4.52
CA ALA A 51 9.24 -5.10 3.59
C ALA A 51 8.39 -5.35 2.34
N PHE A 52 8.45 -6.56 1.78
CA PHE A 52 7.64 -6.94 0.62
C PHE A 52 6.13 -6.93 0.96
N VAL A 53 5.73 -7.56 2.06
CA VAL A 53 4.31 -7.62 2.47
C VAL A 53 3.76 -6.23 2.77
N SER A 54 4.53 -5.37 3.45
CA SER A 54 4.10 -4.00 3.73
C SER A 54 3.98 -3.15 2.46
N CYS A 55 4.93 -3.25 1.52
CA CYS A 55 4.85 -2.56 0.23
C CYS A 55 3.69 -3.08 -0.63
N LEU A 56 3.43 -4.39 -0.60
CA LEU A 56 2.32 -5.01 -1.30
C LEU A 56 0.98 -4.57 -0.72
N ALA A 57 0.85 -4.51 0.60
CA ALA A 57 -0.33 -3.99 1.28
C ALA A 57 -0.58 -2.52 0.94
N LEU A 58 0.46 -1.68 0.95
CA LEU A 58 0.39 -0.26 0.53
C LEU A 58 -0.04 -0.12 -0.93
N THR A 59 0.53 -0.92 -1.83
CA THR A 59 0.21 -0.90 -3.26
C THR A 59 -1.24 -1.31 -3.51
N LEU A 60 -1.71 -2.37 -2.84
CA LEU A 60 -3.12 -2.79 -2.91
C LEU A 60 -4.05 -1.72 -2.33
N LEU A 61 -3.66 -1.09 -1.23
CA LEU A 61 -4.46 -0.04 -0.60
C LEU A 61 -4.57 1.20 -1.49
N CYS A 62 -3.51 1.57 -2.20
CA CYS A 62 -3.53 2.67 -3.18
C CYS A 62 -4.30 2.28 -4.46
N THR A 63 -4.20 1.03 -4.91
CA THR A 63 -4.86 0.56 -6.14
C THR A 63 -6.36 0.40 -5.97
N PHE A 64 -6.78 -0.19 -4.85
CA PHE A 64 -8.18 -0.45 -4.51
C PHE A 64 -8.76 0.62 -3.58
N HIS A 65 -8.14 1.80 -3.48
CA HIS A 65 -8.55 2.86 -2.56
C HIS A 65 -10.03 3.25 -2.74
N GLY A 66 -10.47 3.41 -3.99
CA GLY A 66 -11.87 3.69 -4.32
C GLY A 66 -12.83 2.56 -3.93
N TRP A 67 -12.40 1.30 -4.11
CA TRP A 67 -13.18 0.13 -3.69
C TRP A 67 -13.33 0.07 -2.17
N TRP A 68 -12.27 0.36 -1.42
CA TRP A 68 -12.30 0.43 0.03
C TRP A 68 -13.18 1.58 0.54
N LEU A 69 -13.10 2.76 -0.08
CA LEU A 69 -13.98 3.89 0.21
C LEU A 69 -15.46 3.54 -0.04
N PHE A 70 -15.75 2.79 -1.10
CA PHE A 70 -17.09 2.30 -1.40
C PHE A 70 -17.58 1.28 -0.36
N LYS A 71 -16.74 0.29 -0.01
CA LYS A 71 -17.06 -0.78 0.96
C LYS A 71 -17.28 -0.25 2.38
N LEU A 72 -16.48 0.72 2.80
CA LEU A 72 -16.51 1.29 4.16
C LEU A 72 -17.46 2.50 4.29
N ARG A 73 -18.19 2.82 3.21
CA ARG A 73 -19.15 3.93 3.19
C ARG A 73 -20.28 3.67 4.21
N PRO A 74 -20.63 4.66 5.06
CA PRO A 74 -21.86 4.55 5.86
C PRO A 74 -23.08 4.55 4.92
N ARG A 75 -23.90 3.49 4.99
CA ARG A 75 -25.14 3.37 4.21
C ARG A 75 -26.03 4.59 4.50
N GLY A 76 -26.36 5.36 3.47
CA GLY A 76 -27.25 6.54 3.57
C GLY A 76 -26.61 7.92 3.31
N ARG A 77 -25.29 8.02 3.11
CA ARG A 77 -24.66 9.29 2.65
C ARG A 77 -24.31 9.23 1.16
N ILE A 78 -25.03 10.02 0.36
CA ILE A 78 -24.89 10.13 -1.11
C ILE A 78 -23.64 10.95 -1.50
N PHE A 79 -23.16 11.83 -0.62
CA PHE A 79 -21.98 12.66 -0.90
C PHE A 79 -20.67 11.88 -0.71
N MET A 80 -20.00 11.56 -1.82
CA MET A 80 -18.54 11.52 -1.87
C MET A 80 -18.10 12.95 -2.19
N PRO A 81 -17.27 13.63 -1.36
CA PRO A 81 -16.80 14.99 -1.64
C PRO A 81 -15.64 14.97 -2.65
N PHE A 82 -15.72 14.11 -3.65
CA PHE A 82 -14.66 13.90 -4.63
C PHE A 82 -15.30 13.97 -6.01
N GLU A 83 -15.03 15.08 -6.67
CA GLU A 83 -15.21 15.28 -8.12
C GLU A 83 -14.08 14.55 -8.87
#